data_AF-A0ABC8RDL8-F1
#
_entry.id   AF-A0ABC8RDL8-F1
#
_cell.length_a   1.000
_cell.length_b   1.000
_cell.length_c   1.000
_cell.angle_alpha   90.00
_cell.angle_beta   90.00
_cell.angle_gamma   90.00
#
_symmetry.space_group_name_H-M   'P 1'
#
loop_
_entity.id
_entity.type
_entity.pdbx_description
1 polymer ?
#
loop_
_entity_poly.entity_id
_entity_poly.type
_entity_poly.pdbx_seq_one_letter_code
_entity_poly.pdbx_strand_id
1 'polypeptide(L)'
;MKISNKSFNRRRDAEAIGLAVKALKKEARTWFKKKGSDSDAGADDVSAKASAWYYVTYHPSYWGRYNEGMDRVHFLSFAWIVYDKLIQTKKDKSSLRRALHMSSLERQFNYGLSLS
;
A
#
# COMPACT_ATOMS: atom_id res chain seq x y z
N MET A 1 -17.41 -39.11 -21.73
CA MET A 1 -17.44 -37.76 -21.14
C MET A 1 -16.81 -36.80 -22.15
N LYS A 2 -17.59 -35.95 -22.82
CA LYS A 2 -17.05 -35.00 -23.83
C LYS A 2 -16.43 -33.82 -23.10
N ILE A 3 -15.10 -33.69 -23.15
CA ILE A 3 -14.40 -32.49 -22.71
C ILE A 3 -14.52 -31.48 -23.85
N SER A 4 -15.36 -30.45 -23.67
CA SER A 4 -15.45 -29.37 -24.64
C SER A 4 -14.19 -28.50 -24.51
N ASN A 5 -13.37 -28.50 -25.56
CA ASN A 5 -12.22 -27.62 -25.67
C ASN A 5 -12.71 -26.17 -25.82
N LYS A 6 -12.84 -25.44 -24.71
CA LYS A 6 -13.27 -24.04 -24.71
C LYS A 6 -12.12 -23.20 -25.27
N SER A 7 -12.13 -22.97 -26.59
CA SER A 7 -11.09 -22.18 -27.27
C SER A 7 -11.05 -20.76 -26.70
N PHE A 8 -9.88 -20.34 -26.21
CA PHE A 8 -9.62 -18.98 -25.73
C PHE A 8 -9.97 -17.97 -26.83
N ASN A 9 -11.02 -17.18 -26.62
CA ASN A 9 -11.46 -16.15 -27.53
C ASN A 9 -10.98 -14.80 -26.97
N ARG A 10 -9.82 -14.35 -27.48
CA ARG A 10 -9.03 -13.23 -26.95
C ARG A 10 -9.85 -11.97 -26.59
N ARG A 11 -10.91 -11.64 -27.33
CA ARG A 11 -11.78 -10.49 -27.01
C ARG A 11 -12.70 -10.76 -25.82
N ARG A 12 -13.47 -11.85 -25.86
CA ARG A 12 -14.40 -12.22 -24.78
C ARG A 12 -13.67 -12.53 -23.47
N ASP A 13 -12.54 -13.20 -23.56
CA ASP A 13 -11.75 -13.54 -22.37
C ASP A 13 -11.04 -12.31 -21.79
N ALA A 14 -10.58 -11.36 -22.62
CA ALA A 14 -10.01 -10.11 -22.13
C ALA A 14 -11.04 -9.25 -21.37
N GLU A 15 -12.28 -9.19 -21.86
CA GLU A 15 -13.38 -8.51 -21.15
C GLU A 15 -13.71 -9.19 -19.82
N ALA A 16 -13.83 -10.51 -19.81
CA ALA A 16 -14.06 -11.29 -18.59
C ALA A 16 -12.93 -11.10 -17.57
N ILE A 17 -11.66 -11.14 -18.01
CA ILE A 17 -10.49 -10.86 -17.16
C ILE A 17 -10.55 -9.44 -16.62
N GLY A 18 -10.87 -8.45 -17.46
CA GLY A 18 -11.01 -7.05 -17.05
C GLY A 18 -12.07 -6.85 -15.97
N LEU A 19 -13.23 -7.50 -16.11
CA LEU A 19 -14.30 -7.48 -15.12
C LEU A 19 -13.88 -8.16 -13.81
N ALA A 20 -13.23 -9.33 -13.89
CA ALA A 20 -12.72 -10.02 -12.72
C ALA A 20 -11.69 -9.19 -11.96
N VAL A 21 -10.73 -8.57 -12.66
CA VAL A 21 -9.74 -7.67 -12.06
C VAL A 21 -10.42 -6.45 -11.42
N LYS A 22 -11.46 -5.89 -12.05
CA LYS A 22 -12.22 -4.77 -11.50
C LYS A 22 -12.96 -5.16 -10.22
N ALA A 23 -13.60 -6.34 -10.19
CA ALA A 23 -14.28 -6.88 -9.02
C ALA A 23 -13.28 -7.11 -7.88
N LEU A 24 -12.15 -7.76 -8.16
CA LEU A 24 -11.07 -8.00 -7.22
C LEU A 24 -10.50 -6.69 -6.64
N LYS A 25 -10.28 -5.68 -7.49
CA LYS A 25 -9.87 -4.34 -7.04
C LYS A 25 -10.90 -3.71 -6.10
N LYS A 26 -12.19 -3.91 -6.34
CA LYS A 26 -13.27 -3.38 -5.50
C LYS A 26 -13.30 -4.08 -4.14
N GLU A 27 -13.20 -5.41 -4.14
CA GLU A 27 -13.15 -6.22 -2.93
C GLU A 27 -11.91 -5.89 -2.08
N ALA A 28 -10.73 -5.87 -2.69
CA ALA A 28 -9.49 -5.46 -2.03
C ALA A 28 -9.65 -4.09 -1.35
N ARG A 29 -10.23 -3.09 -2.01
CA ARG A 29 -10.49 -1.77 -1.39
C ARG A 29 -11.39 -1.86 -0.15
N THR A 30 -12.37 -2.78 -0.13
CA THR A 30 -13.26 -2.93 1.03
C THR A 30 -12.54 -3.43 2.27
N TRP A 31 -11.46 -4.22 2.14
CA TRP A 31 -10.65 -4.66 3.28
C TRP A 31 -9.95 -3.49 4.00
N PHE A 32 -9.75 -2.36 3.30
CA PHE A 32 -9.11 -1.14 3.82
C PHE A 32 -10.12 0.00 4.05
N LYS A 33 -11.42 -0.24 3.84
CA LYS A 33 -12.48 0.67 4.25
C LYS A 33 -12.85 0.34 5.70
N LYS A 34 -12.70 1.34 6.58
CA LYS A 34 -12.92 1.27 8.03
C LYS A 34 -14.17 0.45 8.38
N LYS A 35 -14.00 -0.65 9.12
CA LYS A 35 -15.05 -1.21 9.98
C LYS A 35 -15.00 -0.37 11.26
N GLY A 36 -15.82 0.66 11.35
CA GLY A 36 -15.90 1.49 12.54
C GLY A 36 -16.59 0.71 13.66
N SER A 37 -15.82 0.32 14.68
CA SER A 37 -16.31 0.35 16.06
C SER A 37 -15.28 1.11 16.91
N ASP A 38 -15.58 2.38 17.16
CA ASP A 38 -15.37 3.15 18.39
C ASP A 38 -14.00 3.18 19.09
N SER A 39 -12.89 2.96 18.40
CA SER A 39 -11.58 3.30 18.96
C SER A 39 -10.61 3.81 17.90
N ASP A 40 -9.80 4.82 18.26
CA ASP A 40 -8.71 5.37 17.44
C ASP A 40 -7.72 4.29 16.95
N ALA A 41 -7.69 3.12 17.60
CA ALA A 41 -6.95 1.93 17.18
C ALA A 41 -7.31 1.43 15.75
N GLY A 42 -8.53 1.69 15.27
CA GLY A 42 -8.98 1.21 13.95
C GLY A 42 -8.34 1.95 12.76
N ALA A 43 -7.82 3.17 12.95
CA ALA A 43 -7.15 3.91 11.88
C ALA A 43 -5.69 3.48 11.70
N ASP A 44 -5.00 3.17 12.79
CA ASP A 44 -3.63 2.65 12.78
C ASP A 44 -3.56 1.24 12.16
N ASP A 45 -4.57 0.39 12.41
CA ASP A 45 -4.65 -0.95 11.82
C ASP A 45 -4.70 -0.94 10.27
N VAL A 46 -5.48 -0.02 9.68
CA VAL A 46 -5.57 0.11 8.21
C VAL A 46 -4.25 0.59 7.61
N SER A 47 -3.58 1.55 8.26
CA SER A 47 -2.29 2.07 7.82
C SER A 47 -1.18 1.02 7.93
N ALA A 48 -1.19 0.21 8.99
CA ALA A 48 -0.27 -0.90 9.19
C ALA A 48 -0.46 -1.98 8.12
N LYS A 49 -1.71 -2.41 7.88
CA LYS A 49 -2.05 -3.37 6.81
C LYS A 49 -1.62 -2.87 5.44
N ALA A 50 -1.87 -1.60 5.11
CA ALA A 50 -1.47 -1.03 3.83
C ALA A 50 0.06 -1.01 3.68
N SER A 51 0.77 -0.62 4.75
CA SER A 51 2.24 -0.59 4.78
C SER A 51 2.85 -1.99 4.64
N ALA A 52 2.31 -2.99 5.34
CA ALA A 52 2.73 -4.38 5.22
C ALA A 52 2.52 -4.92 3.80
N TRP A 53 1.37 -4.58 3.19
CA TRP A 53 1.08 -4.98 1.82
C TRP A 53 2.09 -4.39 0.84
N TYR A 54 2.35 -3.07 0.93
CA TYR A 54 3.38 -2.40 0.13
C TYR A 54 4.76 -3.03 0.34
N TYR A 55 5.12 -3.36 1.58
CA TYR A 55 6.42 -3.92 1.92
C TYR A 55 6.65 -5.27 1.24
N VAL A 56 5.67 -6.18 1.30
CA VAL A 56 5.76 -7.50 0.68
C VAL A 56 5.79 -7.39 -0.86
N THR A 57 5.10 -6.41 -1.44
CA THR A 57 4.99 -6.31 -2.90
C THR A 57 6.09 -5.51 -3.58
N TYR A 58 6.61 -4.46 -2.92
CA TYR A 58 7.43 -3.43 -3.57
C TYR A 58 8.71 -3.07 -2.82
N HIS A 59 8.93 -3.59 -1.61
CA HIS A 59 10.17 -3.24 -0.91
C HIS A 59 11.37 -3.75 -1.71
N PRO A 60 12.45 -2.94 -1.84
CA PRO A 60 13.64 -3.32 -2.61
C PRO A 60 14.27 -4.66 -2.19
N SER A 61 14.08 -5.06 -0.93
CA SER A 61 14.56 -6.36 -0.44
C SER A 61 13.80 -7.57 -0.98
N TYR A 62 12.61 -7.39 -1.56
CA TYR A 62 11.77 -8.48 -2.11
C TYR A 62 11.48 -8.30 -3.60
N TRP A 63 11.43 -7.05 -4.07
CA TRP A 63 11.31 -6.74 -5.49
C TRP A 63 12.47 -7.36 -6.28
N GLY A 64 12.19 -8.02 -7.41
CA GLY A 64 13.22 -8.70 -8.20
C GLY A 64 13.61 -10.10 -7.71
N ARG A 65 13.61 -10.36 -6.40
CA ARG A 65 14.18 -11.59 -5.83
C ARG A 65 13.43 -12.87 -6.14
N TYR A 66 12.10 -12.82 -6.16
CA TYR A 66 11.28 -14.00 -6.48
C TYR A 66 11.26 -14.37 -7.97
N ASN A 67 11.84 -13.53 -8.84
CA ASN A 67 11.97 -13.76 -10.28
C ASN A 67 13.44 -13.85 -10.73
N GLU A 68 14.39 -14.10 -9.82
CA GLU A 68 15.79 -14.35 -10.21
C GLU A 68 15.85 -15.50 -11.23
N GLY A 69 16.34 -15.20 -12.44
CA GLY A 69 16.40 -16.16 -13.56
C GLY A 69 15.12 -16.31 -14.40
N MET A 70 14.05 -15.59 -14.07
CA MET A 70 12.83 -15.53 -14.88
C MET A 70 12.65 -14.12 -15.44
N ASP A 71 12.80 -13.94 -16.77
CA ASP A 71 12.58 -12.67 -17.50
C ASP A 71 11.08 -12.31 -17.55
N ARG A 72 10.47 -12.11 -16.38
CA ARG A 72 9.06 -11.79 -16.22
C ARG A 72 8.95 -10.37 -15.71
N VAL A 73 8.16 -9.58 -16.42
CA VAL A 73 7.83 -8.21 -16.02
C VAL A 73 7.14 -8.25 -14.65
N HIS A 74 7.71 -7.54 -13.67
CA HIS A 74 7.08 -7.42 -12.36
C HIS A 74 5.79 -6.60 -12.48
N PHE A 75 4.65 -7.23 -12.25
CA PHE A 75 3.36 -6.56 -12.34
C PHE A 75 3.14 -5.64 -11.13
N LEU A 76 3.12 -4.33 -11.38
CA LEU A 76 2.83 -3.26 -10.40
C LEU A 76 1.35 -3.16 -10.00
N SER A 77 0.56 -4.22 -10.16
CA SER A 77 -0.88 -4.06 -10.32
C SER A 77 -1.70 -4.11 -9.03
N PHE A 78 -1.14 -4.59 -7.91
CA PHE A 78 -1.97 -4.95 -6.74
C PHE A 78 -1.88 -3.99 -5.55
N ALA A 79 -0.69 -3.63 -5.07
CA ALA A 79 -0.59 -2.76 -3.89
C ALA A 79 -0.93 -1.28 -4.17
N TRP A 80 -1.01 -0.85 -5.44
CA TRP A 80 -1.49 0.50 -5.78
C TRP A 80 -3.00 0.68 -5.58
N ILE A 81 -3.72 -0.40 -5.27
CA ILE A 81 -5.15 -0.33 -4.93
C ILE A 81 -5.35 0.52 -3.66
N VAL A 82 -4.39 0.52 -2.73
CA VAL A 82 -4.41 1.25 -1.45
C VAL A 82 -3.53 2.51 -1.46
N TYR A 83 -3.23 3.07 -2.64
CA TYR A 83 -2.33 4.22 -2.79
C TYR A 83 -2.76 5.44 -1.96
N ASP A 84 -4.08 5.65 -1.79
CA ASP A 84 -4.65 6.73 -1.01
C ASP A 84 -4.19 6.65 0.46
N LYS A 85 -4.22 5.43 1.02
CA LYS A 85 -3.77 5.17 2.39
C LYS A 85 -2.27 5.34 2.52
N LEU A 86 -1.51 4.82 1.56
CA LEU A 86 -0.03 4.95 1.55
C LEU A 86 0.40 6.42 1.50
N ILE A 87 -0.25 7.24 0.65
CA ILE A 87 0.04 8.67 0.55
C ILE A 87 -0.32 9.39 1.85
N GLN A 88 -1.49 9.07 2.43
CA GLN A 88 -1.92 9.66 3.69
C GLN A 88 -0.93 9.34 4.82
N THR A 89 -0.58 8.06 5.02
CA THR A 89 0.43 7.66 6.02
C THR A 89 1.77 8.36 5.80
N LYS A 90 2.22 8.53 4.55
CA LYS A 90 3.46 9.25 4.24
C LYS A 90 3.37 10.73 4.64
N LYS A 91 2.25 11.39 4.35
CA LYS A 91 2.01 12.78 4.75
C LYS A 91 2.05 12.93 6.27
N ASP A 92 1.34 12.06 6.99
CA ASP A 92 1.24 12.10 8.46
C ASP A 92 2.61 11.85 9.13
N LYS A 93 3.38 10.88 8.64
CA LYS A 93 4.74 10.65 9.14
C LYS A 93 5.67 11.82 8.83
N SER A 94 5.51 12.48 7.68
CA SER A 94 6.32 13.64 7.31
C SER A 94 6.02 14.87 8.16
N SER A 95 4.75 15.11 8.50
CA SER A 95 4.37 16.21 9.39
C SER A 95 4.85 15.96 10.82
N LEU A 96 4.70 14.75 11.34
CA LEU A 96 5.20 14.37 12.66
C LEU A 96 6.72 14.58 12.77
N ARG A 97 7.49 14.12 11.78
CA ARG A 97 8.95 14.32 11.75
C ARG A 97 9.34 15.80 11.77
N ARG A 98 8.63 16.64 11.00
CA ARG A 98 8.86 18.09 11.02
C ARG A 98 8.54 18.72 12.38
N ALA A 99 7.43 18.33 13.00
CA ALA A 99 7.06 18.83 14.32
C ALA A 99 8.08 18.43 15.40
N LEU A 100 8.56 17.19 15.38
CA LEU A 100 9.63 16.71 16.28
C LEU A 100 10.97 17.42 16.03
N HIS A 101 11.29 17.70 14.77
CA HIS A 101 12.49 18.46 14.43
C HIS A 101 12.41 19.91 14.94
N MET A 102 11.27 20.58 14.77
CA MET A 102 11.05 21.93 15.30
C MET A 102 11.15 21.98 16.82
N SER A 103 10.49 21.06 17.53
CA SER A 103 10.57 21.02 19.00
C SER A 103 11.97 20.71 19.51
N SER A 104 12.77 19.93 18.76
CA SER A 104 14.19 19.72 19.07
C SER A 104 15.00 21.01 18.90
N LEU A 105 14.77 21.78 17.83
CA LEU A 105 15.45 23.05 17.59
C LEU A 105 15.12 24.09 18.66
N GLU A 106 13.84 24.25 19.00
CA GLU A 106 13.39 25.16 20.08
C GLU A 106 14.06 24.82 21.41
N ARG A 107 14.16 23.53 21.72
CA ARG A 107 14.81 23.05 22.94
C ARG A 107 16.30 23.41 22.95
N GLN A 108 17.01 23.19 21.84
CA GLN A 108 18.43 23.57 21.75
C GLN A 108 18.64 25.07 21.86
N PHE A 109 17.77 25.87 21.25
CA PHE A 109 17.83 27.31 21.33
C PHE A 109 17.63 27.81 22.77
N ASN A 110 16.63 27.28 23.48
CA ASN A 110 16.36 27.63 24.88
C ASN A 110 17.52 27.24 25.81
N TYR A 111 18.14 26.08 25.60
CA TYR A 111 19.33 25.69 26.38
C TYR A 111 20.51 26.64 26.14
N GLY A 112 20.76 27.04 24.89
CA GLY A 112 21.83 27.99 24.56
C GLY A 112 21.63 29.37 25.20
N LEU A 113 20.39 29.85 25.25
CA LEU A 113 20.04 31.12 25.90
C LEU A 113 20.12 31.05 27.43
N SER A 114 19.82 29.89 28.04
CA SER A 114 19.90 29.72 29.50
C SER A 114 21.33 29.59 30.05
N LEU A 115 22.31 29.35 29.17
CA LEU A 115 23.72 29.20 29.51
C LEU A 115 24.53 30.50 29.27
N SER A 116 23.87 31.59 28.86
CA SER A 116 24.46 32.92 28.62
C SER A 116 24.18 33.88 29.76
#